data_AF-A0AAE0WB77-F1
#
_entry.id   AF-A0AAE0WB77-F1
#
_cell.length_a   1.000
_cell.length_b   1.000
_cell.length_c   1.000
_cell.angle_alpha   90.00
_cell.angle_beta   90.00
_cell.angle_gamma   90.00
#
_symmetry.space_group_name_H-M   'P 1'
#
loop_
_entity.id
_entity.type
_entity.pdbx_description
1 polymer ?
#
loop_
_entity_poly.entity_id
_entity_poly.type
_entity_poly.pdbx_seq_one_letter_code
_entity_poly.pdbx_strand_id
1 'polypeptide(L)'
;MLKYVRRKVAILTVFIILCFVWMQVSHKSSCDGDCKKLSIIQNALFPFSYNITQKVIETHTGKVLTRKHTRLVTAVDCKHIIEGQKEEIANAKIWMTKHPKNSIPDAEYLNLTSDCNAYKRERGFLDFIVTEEEEKYPIAYSILVYQEVEQLERLLWAIYRPQNIYCIHVDLSSPKAVHNAVNAITGCFDNVFVVSKKETVIYEGFSRLQADINCMADLFQKNRKWKYFINLPSQQYPIKTNQEIVKILQIYNGANDIEGMTGNRMLPNRFKYVHKYVPQDRGKAKIYRTNVTKSVPPHNITIVKGSAYGIFSRNFVRFVIYDEKARDLLEWCKEVLSPDEYYWAMLNHNPHLGAPGSYKGPPDKKRWLAVFAKWGERCQGKYVRGVCVFGVGDLHELVAREELFVNKFHLTYQPLALDCLEEWLYNRTFNSEIVDLDFYRNLPFILR
;
A
#
# COMPACT_ATOMS: atom_id res chain seq x y z
N MET A 1 36.44 42.13 28.78
CA MET A 1 36.47 40.74 28.30
C MET A 1 36.00 40.55 26.84
N LEU A 2 35.42 41.54 26.15
CA LEU A 2 35.07 41.43 24.71
C LEU A 2 36.17 41.84 23.69
N LYS A 3 37.22 42.55 24.12
CA LYS A 3 38.34 42.95 23.22
C LYS A 3 39.41 41.87 23.01
N TYR A 4 39.45 40.83 23.86
CA TYR A 4 40.43 39.74 23.77
C TYR A 4 40.00 38.61 22.83
N VAL A 5 38.69 38.43 22.64
CA VAL A 5 38.12 37.40 21.74
C VAL A 5 38.19 37.83 20.27
N ARG A 6 38.00 39.12 19.96
CA ARG A 6 38.06 39.63 18.57
C ARG A 6 39.46 39.57 17.95
N ARG A 7 40.54 39.64 18.73
CA ARG A 7 41.93 39.51 18.23
C ARG A 7 42.31 38.08 17.85
N LYS A 8 41.78 37.06 18.54
CA LYS A 8 42.05 35.64 18.20
C LYS A 8 41.30 35.17 16.96
N VAL A 9 40.11 35.70 16.71
CA VAL A 9 39.33 35.35 15.51
C VAL A 9 39.99 35.93 14.24
N ALA A 10 40.48 37.17 14.27
CA ALA A 10 41.12 37.81 13.11
C ALA A 10 42.47 37.16 12.70
N ILE A 11 43.25 36.64 13.65
CA ILE A 11 44.53 35.96 13.37
C ILE A 11 44.28 34.58 12.73
N LEU A 12 43.20 33.90 13.11
CA LEU A 12 42.83 32.59 12.56
C LEU A 12 42.35 32.71 11.11
N THR A 13 41.60 33.76 10.76
CA THR A 13 41.11 33.97 9.39
C THR A 13 42.23 34.32 8.41
N VAL A 14 43.25 35.08 8.84
CA VAL A 14 44.40 35.44 7.98
C VAL A 14 45.30 34.23 7.71
N PHE A 15 45.46 33.32 8.68
CA PHE A 15 46.24 32.09 8.50
C PHE A 15 45.60 31.12 7.50
N ILE A 16 44.27 30.99 7.54
CA ILE A 16 43.53 30.09 6.62
C ILE A 16 43.59 30.60 5.17
N ILE A 17 43.52 31.92 4.97
CA ILE A 17 43.59 32.53 3.62
C ILE A 17 45.00 32.38 3.04
N LEU A 18 46.07 32.56 3.84
CA LEU A 18 47.45 32.36 3.38
C LEU A 18 47.77 30.89 3.04
N CYS A 19 47.21 29.92 3.78
CA CYS A 19 47.34 28.50 3.44
C CYS A 19 46.61 28.12 2.15
N PHE A 20 45.45 28.72 1.87
CA PHE A 20 44.71 28.50 0.62
C PHE A 20 45.44 29.06 -0.61
N VAL A 21 46.10 30.22 -0.46
CA VAL A 21 46.89 30.83 -1.55
C VAL A 21 48.18 30.04 -1.81
N TRP A 22 48.80 29.43 -0.79
CA TRP A 22 50.00 28.59 -0.98
C TRP A 22 49.68 27.23 -1.63
N MET A 23 48.51 26.65 -1.35
CA MET A 23 48.07 25.40 -1.98
C MET A 23 47.70 25.55 -3.46
N GLN A 24 47.23 26.73 -3.90
CA GLN A 24 46.87 26.93 -5.32
C GLN A 24 48.06 27.21 -6.24
N VAL A 25 49.23 27.58 -5.71
CA VAL A 25 50.42 27.91 -6.52
C VAL A 25 51.30 26.68 -6.82
N SER A 26 51.07 25.54 -6.16
CA SER A 26 51.99 24.38 -6.24
C SER A 26 51.54 23.26 -7.20
N HIS A 27 50.37 23.35 -7.85
CA HIS A 27 49.90 22.35 -8.82
C HIS A 27 50.22 22.73 -10.26
N LYS A 28 51.51 22.76 -10.62
CA LYS A 28 51.95 22.81 -12.03
C LYS A 28 53.34 22.19 -12.19
N SER A 29 53.43 20.86 -12.21
CA SER A 29 54.43 20.09 -12.99
C SER A 29 54.35 18.58 -12.72
N SER A 30 54.38 17.83 -13.83
CA SER A 30 54.85 16.45 -14.03
C SER A 30 54.43 15.35 -13.04
N CYS A 31 53.57 14.46 -13.53
CA CYS A 31 53.51 13.07 -13.07
C CYS A 31 54.68 12.30 -13.70
N ASP A 32 55.53 11.68 -12.87
CA ASP A 32 56.27 10.47 -13.21
C ASP A 32 56.69 9.77 -11.91
N GLY A 33 56.35 8.48 -11.79
CA GLY A 33 56.91 7.53 -10.83
C GLY A 33 56.32 7.50 -9.42
N ASP A 34 55.81 6.32 -9.03
CA ASP A 34 55.63 5.85 -7.64
C ASP A 34 54.49 6.43 -6.77
N CYS A 35 53.25 6.16 -7.18
CA CYS A 35 52.08 6.28 -6.30
C CYS A 35 51.82 4.98 -5.51
N LYS A 36 52.68 4.68 -4.53
CA LYS A 36 52.43 3.68 -3.46
C LYS A 36 53.01 4.17 -2.13
N LYS A 37 52.40 5.20 -1.54
CA LYS A 37 52.39 5.53 -0.10
C LYS A 37 51.78 6.92 0.10
N LEU A 38 50.45 7.00 0.08
CA LEU A 38 49.69 8.12 0.67
C LEU A 38 48.19 7.76 0.71
N SER A 39 47.87 6.62 1.32
CA SER A 39 46.48 6.15 1.52
C SER A 39 46.02 6.23 2.97
N ILE A 40 46.57 7.12 3.80
CA ILE A 40 46.26 7.13 5.25
C ILE A 40 45.66 8.45 5.77
N ILE A 41 45.59 9.55 5.00
CA ILE A 41 45.03 10.81 5.55
C ILE A 41 44.05 11.51 4.58
N GLN A 42 43.01 10.80 4.13
CA GLN A 42 41.85 11.43 3.46
C GLN A 42 40.47 10.93 3.96
N ASN A 43 40.41 10.05 4.95
CA ASN A 43 39.16 9.47 5.45
C ASN A 43 38.45 10.25 6.57
N ALA A 44 38.74 11.54 6.77
CA ALA A 44 38.23 12.26 7.95
C ALA A 44 37.17 13.34 7.69
N LEU A 45 36.79 13.70 6.44
CA LEU A 45 35.87 14.85 6.26
C LEU A 45 34.72 14.72 5.24
N PHE A 46 34.60 13.66 4.43
CA PHE A 46 33.39 13.43 3.60
C PHE A 46 33.21 11.95 3.26
N PRO A 47 32.34 11.18 3.94
CA PRO A 47 32.13 9.79 3.61
C PRO A 47 30.83 9.60 2.82
N PHE A 48 30.76 10.01 1.55
CA PHE A 48 29.75 9.46 0.62
C PHE A 48 30.20 9.65 -0.83
N SER A 49 31.19 8.86 -1.26
CA SER A 49 31.34 8.47 -2.66
C SER A 49 30.70 7.09 -2.83
N TYR A 50 29.50 7.06 -3.41
CA TYR A 50 28.79 5.83 -3.72
C TYR A 50 29.53 5.06 -4.83
N ASN A 51 30.27 4.01 -4.47
CA ASN A 51 30.60 2.94 -5.40
C ASN A 51 29.43 1.94 -5.39
N ILE A 52 28.55 2.03 -6.39
CA ILE A 52 27.45 1.08 -6.59
C ILE A 52 28.05 -0.19 -7.18
N THR A 53 28.48 -1.13 -6.34
CA THR A 53 28.69 -2.52 -6.76
C THR A 53 27.33 -3.16 -7.06
N GLN A 54 27.14 -3.66 -8.29
CA GLN A 54 25.97 -4.48 -8.66
C GLN A 54 25.84 -5.65 -7.68
N LYS A 55 24.82 -5.61 -6.82
CA LYS A 55 24.53 -6.70 -5.89
C LYS A 55 23.82 -7.81 -6.67
N VAL A 56 24.57 -8.85 -7.01
CA VAL A 56 24.02 -10.11 -7.55
C VAL A 56 23.29 -10.81 -6.41
N ILE A 57 21.98 -11.01 -6.55
CA ILE A 57 21.18 -11.77 -5.58
C ILE A 57 20.91 -13.14 -6.19
N GLU A 58 21.49 -14.18 -5.60
CA GLU A 58 21.18 -15.57 -5.92
C GLU A 58 19.77 -15.89 -5.41
N THR A 59 18.86 -16.23 -6.32
CA THR A 59 17.52 -16.70 -5.96
C THR A 59 17.50 -18.23 -5.93
N HIS A 60 16.64 -18.81 -5.10
CA HIS A 60 16.44 -20.27 -4.98
C HIS A 60 16.07 -20.97 -6.31
N THR A 61 15.69 -20.20 -7.34
CA THR A 61 15.37 -20.69 -8.68
C THR A 61 16.57 -20.79 -9.64
N GLY A 62 17.79 -20.51 -9.17
CA GLY A 62 19.00 -20.50 -10.01
C GLY A 62 19.06 -19.35 -11.02
N LYS A 63 18.04 -18.48 -11.06
CA LYS A 63 18.07 -17.25 -11.86
C LYS A 63 18.74 -16.14 -11.06
N VAL A 64 19.94 -15.77 -11.51
CA VAL A 64 20.59 -14.52 -11.12
C VAL A 64 19.78 -13.37 -11.72
N LEU A 65 18.98 -12.68 -10.91
CA LEU A 65 18.38 -11.42 -11.31
C LEU A 65 19.45 -10.34 -11.17
N THR A 66 20.17 -10.08 -12.26
CA THR A 66 20.96 -8.86 -12.37
C THR A 66 20.01 -7.68 -12.40
N ARG A 67 20.14 -6.74 -11.46
CA ARG A 67 19.45 -5.43 -11.50
C ARG A 67 19.63 -4.84 -12.91
N LYS A 68 18.57 -4.87 -13.73
CA LYS A 68 18.53 -4.04 -14.92
C LYS A 68 18.48 -2.61 -14.40
N HIS A 69 19.60 -1.91 -14.47
CA HIS A 69 19.74 -0.52 -14.02
C HIS A 69 19.01 0.45 -14.97
N THR A 70 17.90 0.02 -15.57
CA THR A 70 17.11 0.79 -16.51
C THR A 70 16.08 1.56 -15.69
N ARG A 71 16.01 2.88 -15.87
CA ARG A 71 14.88 3.67 -15.37
C ARG A 71 13.60 3.08 -15.97
N LEU A 72 12.60 2.79 -15.13
CA LEU A 72 11.29 2.34 -15.58
C LEU A 72 10.51 3.51 -16.16
N VAL A 73 10.74 4.71 -15.62
CA VAL A 73 10.15 5.98 -16.07
C VAL A 73 11.23 6.84 -16.72
N THR A 74 11.05 7.11 -18.00
CA THR A 74 11.97 7.96 -18.78
C THR A 74 11.44 9.38 -18.96
N ALA A 75 10.15 9.60 -18.73
CA ALA A 75 9.47 10.88 -18.95
C ALA A 75 9.89 11.98 -17.95
N VAL A 76 10.25 11.60 -16.72
CA VAL A 76 10.57 12.48 -15.60
C VAL A 76 11.62 11.83 -14.70
N ASP A 77 12.24 12.61 -13.82
CA ASP A 77 13.10 12.08 -12.77
C ASP A 77 12.29 11.74 -11.52
N CYS A 78 11.87 10.48 -11.42
CA CYS A 78 11.08 10.02 -10.28
C CYS A 78 11.79 10.19 -8.94
N LYS A 79 13.12 10.09 -8.88
CA LYS A 79 13.86 10.30 -7.63
C LYS A 79 13.65 11.73 -7.12
N HIS A 80 13.81 12.72 -7.98
CA HIS A 80 13.59 14.12 -7.61
C HIS A 80 12.12 14.41 -7.23
N ILE A 81 11.15 13.74 -7.84
CA ILE A 81 9.72 13.81 -7.42
C ILE A 81 9.53 13.22 -6.01
N ILE A 82 10.10 12.04 -5.76
CA ILE A 82 10.05 11.37 -4.44
C ILE A 82 10.73 12.25 -3.36
N GLU A 83 11.82 12.93 -3.69
CA GLU A 83 12.52 13.87 -2.80
C GLU A 83 11.78 15.21 -2.61
N GLY A 84 10.67 15.44 -3.32
CA GLY A 84 9.86 16.64 -3.18
C GLY A 84 10.41 17.87 -3.93
N GLN A 85 11.25 17.68 -4.95
CA GLN A 85 11.80 18.78 -5.73
C GLN A 85 10.68 19.51 -6.50
N LYS A 86 10.44 20.77 -6.13
CA LYS A 86 9.31 21.57 -6.65
C LYS A 86 9.33 21.74 -8.16
N GLU A 87 10.53 21.92 -8.73
CA GLU A 87 10.71 22.11 -10.17
C GLU A 87 10.34 20.85 -10.95
N GLU A 88 10.84 19.68 -10.55
CA GLU A 88 10.51 18.42 -11.22
C GLU A 88 9.03 18.06 -11.09
N ILE A 89 8.42 18.32 -9.93
CA ILE A 89 6.98 18.15 -9.73
C ILE A 89 6.17 19.07 -10.68
N ALA A 90 6.61 20.31 -10.88
CA ALA A 90 5.96 21.23 -11.80
C ALA A 90 6.13 20.77 -13.27
N ASN A 91 7.34 20.35 -13.64
CA ASN A 91 7.64 19.81 -14.97
C ASN A 91 6.81 18.56 -15.27
N ALA A 92 6.70 17.63 -14.33
CA ALA A 92 5.88 16.43 -14.44
C ALA A 92 4.40 16.76 -14.68
N LYS A 93 3.86 17.76 -13.95
CA LYS A 93 2.48 18.23 -14.14
C LYS A 93 2.27 18.79 -15.56
N ILE A 94 3.21 19.59 -16.06
CA ILE A 94 3.17 20.14 -17.43
C ILE A 94 3.32 19.03 -18.47
N TRP A 95 4.17 18.03 -18.21
CA TRP A 95 4.36 16.92 -19.13
C TRP A 95 3.07 16.12 -19.34
N MET A 96 2.34 15.83 -18.25
CA MET A 96 1.08 15.07 -18.30
C MET A 96 -0.08 15.82 -18.97
N THR A 97 -0.07 17.16 -19.01
CA THR A 97 -1.08 17.90 -19.78
C THR A 97 -0.85 17.78 -21.29
N LYS A 98 0.42 17.58 -21.71
CA LYS A 98 0.80 17.36 -23.11
C LYS A 98 0.73 15.88 -23.52
N HIS A 99 0.79 14.96 -22.55
CA HIS A 99 0.79 13.51 -22.75
C HIS A 99 -0.28 12.85 -21.87
N PRO A 100 -1.58 13.00 -22.22
CA PRO A 100 -2.65 12.38 -21.45
C PRO A 100 -2.53 10.85 -21.44
N LYS A 101 -2.97 10.22 -20.34
CA LYS A 101 -2.95 8.75 -20.21
C LYS A 101 -3.90 8.11 -21.21
N ASN A 102 -3.34 7.38 -22.16
CA ASN A 102 -4.07 6.40 -22.97
C ASN A 102 -4.15 5.09 -22.17
N SER A 103 -5.33 4.81 -21.62
CA SER A 103 -5.55 3.58 -20.85
C SER A 103 -5.77 2.40 -21.79
N ILE A 104 -5.30 1.22 -21.40
CA ILE A 104 -5.54 -0.03 -22.11
C ILE A 104 -7.05 -0.33 -22.02
N PRO A 105 -7.77 -0.42 -23.15
CA PRO A 105 -9.17 -0.82 -23.14
C PRO A 105 -9.33 -2.21 -22.53
N ASP A 106 -10.34 -2.41 -21.68
CA ASP A 106 -10.54 -3.69 -20.98
C ASP A 106 -10.58 -4.89 -21.96
N ALA A 107 -11.17 -4.73 -23.14
CA ALA A 107 -11.25 -5.79 -24.16
C ALA A 107 -9.88 -6.23 -24.71
N GLU A 108 -8.85 -5.37 -24.68
CA GLU A 108 -7.51 -5.66 -25.20
C GLU A 108 -6.80 -6.73 -24.36
N TYR A 109 -7.16 -6.87 -23.07
CA TYR A 109 -6.58 -7.88 -22.19
C TYR A 109 -6.80 -9.32 -22.68
N LEU A 110 -7.84 -9.59 -23.48
CA LEU A 110 -8.03 -10.91 -24.10
C LEU A 110 -6.91 -11.25 -25.08
N ASN A 111 -6.41 -10.26 -25.81
CA ASN A 111 -5.29 -10.44 -26.72
C ASN A 111 -3.96 -10.46 -25.96
N LEU A 112 -3.78 -9.53 -25.01
CA LEU A 112 -2.55 -9.45 -24.20
C LEU A 112 -2.27 -10.73 -23.42
N THR A 113 -3.31 -11.44 -22.98
CA THR A 113 -3.20 -12.68 -22.18
C THR A 113 -3.31 -13.97 -23.01
N SER A 114 -3.36 -13.86 -24.35
CA SER A 114 -3.45 -15.03 -25.24
C SER A 114 -2.23 -15.96 -25.13
N ASP A 115 -1.04 -15.39 -24.88
CA ASP A 115 0.15 -16.10 -24.41
C ASP A 115 0.49 -15.61 -23.00
N CYS A 116 0.13 -16.39 -21.99
CA CYS A 116 0.39 -16.04 -20.60
C CYS A 116 1.88 -15.89 -20.25
N ASN A 117 2.78 -16.59 -20.96
CA ASN A 117 4.21 -16.45 -20.71
C ASN A 117 4.74 -15.14 -21.30
N ALA A 118 4.26 -14.75 -22.50
CA ALA A 118 4.55 -13.45 -23.08
C ALA A 118 3.96 -12.32 -22.21
N TYR A 119 2.68 -12.42 -21.86
CA TYR A 119 2.00 -11.49 -20.96
C TYR A 119 2.80 -11.24 -19.67
N LYS A 120 3.16 -12.30 -18.94
CA LYS A 120 3.91 -12.16 -17.69
C LYS A 120 5.28 -11.51 -17.88
N ARG A 121 5.98 -11.81 -18.98
CA ARG A 121 7.29 -11.20 -19.29
C ARG A 121 7.14 -9.73 -19.64
N GLU A 122 6.23 -9.41 -20.56
CA GLU A 122 6.07 -8.06 -21.11
C GLU A 122 5.46 -7.09 -20.10
N ARG A 123 4.59 -7.58 -19.22
CA ARG A 123 3.96 -6.79 -18.15
C ARG A 123 4.76 -6.81 -16.84
N GLY A 124 5.97 -7.40 -16.82
CA GLY A 124 6.88 -7.34 -15.68
C GLY A 124 6.49 -8.21 -14.47
N PHE A 125 5.60 -9.19 -14.64
CA PHE A 125 5.20 -10.13 -13.57
C PHE A 125 6.24 -11.20 -13.25
N LEU A 126 7.44 -11.14 -13.87
CA LEU A 126 8.56 -12.03 -13.54
C LEU A 126 9.73 -11.28 -12.88
N ASP A 127 9.59 -9.96 -12.68
CA ASP A 127 10.67 -9.08 -12.24
C ASP A 127 10.62 -8.84 -10.72
N PHE A 128 10.74 -9.92 -9.93
CA PHE A 128 10.78 -9.83 -8.47
C PHE A 128 11.80 -10.78 -7.86
N ILE A 129 12.23 -10.48 -6.65
CA ILE A 129 13.00 -11.39 -5.81
C ILE A 129 12.07 -11.94 -4.73
N VAL A 130 12.18 -13.24 -4.46
CA VAL A 130 11.56 -13.91 -3.32
C VAL A 130 12.67 -14.36 -2.41
N THR A 131 12.73 -13.80 -1.21
CA THR A 131 13.58 -14.31 -0.14
C THR A 131 12.96 -15.53 0.53
N GLU A 132 13.78 -16.36 1.19
CA GLU A 132 13.30 -17.53 1.95
C GLU A 132 12.29 -17.11 3.04
N GLU A 133 12.49 -15.94 3.64
CA GLU A 133 11.58 -15.32 4.61
C GLU A 133 10.19 -15.06 3.99
N GLU A 134 10.14 -14.48 2.79
CA GLU A 134 8.90 -14.23 2.07
C GLU A 134 8.21 -15.52 1.64
N GLU A 135 8.96 -16.53 1.18
CA GLU A 135 8.42 -17.81 0.75
C GLU A 135 7.70 -18.55 1.89
N LYS A 136 8.28 -18.48 3.10
CA LYS A 136 7.72 -19.10 4.32
C LYS A 136 6.58 -18.30 4.96
N TYR A 137 6.30 -17.09 4.48
CA TYR A 137 5.28 -16.21 5.04
C TYR A 137 4.25 -15.71 4.01
N PRO A 138 3.44 -16.59 3.40
CA PRO A 138 2.49 -16.18 2.38
C PRO A 138 1.40 -15.23 2.91
N ILE A 139 0.98 -14.29 2.05
CA ILE A 139 -0.08 -13.33 2.31
C ILE A 139 -1.25 -13.60 1.37
N ALA A 140 -2.47 -13.45 1.88
CA ALA A 140 -3.69 -13.52 1.12
C ALA A 140 -4.23 -12.10 0.86
N TYR A 141 -4.65 -11.82 -0.38
CA TYR A 141 -5.22 -10.53 -0.77
C TYR A 141 -6.65 -10.70 -1.29
N SER A 142 -7.56 -9.82 -0.88
CA SER A 142 -8.85 -9.57 -1.53
C SER A 142 -8.76 -8.25 -2.30
N ILE A 143 -9.03 -8.28 -3.60
CA ILE A 143 -9.03 -7.07 -4.43
C ILE A 143 -10.43 -6.86 -5.01
N LEU A 144 -11.09 -5.80 -4.58
CA LEU A 144 -12.39 -5.38 -5.11
C LEU A 144 -12.19 -4.47 -6.33
N VAL A 145 -12.78 -4.85 -7.45
CA VAL A 145 -12.72 -4.11 -8.72
C VAL A 145 -14.11 -3.95 -9.33
N TYR A 146 -14.37 -2.80 -9.93
CA TYR A 146 -15.61 -2.55 -10.68
C TYR A 146 -15.40 -1.89 -12.05
N GLN A 147 -14.22 -1.31 -12.30
CA GLN A 147 -13.84 -0.65 -13.57
C GLN A 147 -12.31 -0.51 -13.65
N GLU A 148 -11.81 -0.01 -14.78
CA GLU A 148 -10.41 0.35 -15.02
C GLU A 148 -9.47 -0.84 -14.75
N VAL A 149 -9.53 -1.88 -15.60
CA VAL A 149 -8.78 -3.13 -15.39
C VAL A 149 -7.27 -2.92 -15.37
N GLU A 150 -6.76 -1.93 -16.10
CA GLU A 150 -5.34 -1.55 -16.02
C GLU A 150 -4.91 -1.11 -14.62
N GLN A 151 -5.78 -0.45 -13.86
CA GLN A 151 -5.49 -0.09 -12.46
C GLN A 151 -5.38 -1.35 -11.57
N LEU A 152 -6.24 -2.35 -11.81
CA LEU A 152 -6.15 -3.65 -11.14
C LEU A 152 -4.83 -4.36 -11.49
N GLU A 153 -4.48 -4.41 -12.77
CA GLU A 153 -3.24 -5.06 -13.22
C GLU A 153 -2.02 -4.41 -12.58
N ARG A 154 -1.96 -3.08 -12.54
CA ARG A 154 -0.87 -2.33 -11.89
C ARG A 154 -0.77 -2.64 -10.41
N LEU A 155 -1.88 -2.61 -9.67
CA LEU A 155 -1.89 -3.02 -8.27
C LEU A 155 -1.38 -4.45 -8.12
N LEU A 156 -1.91 -5.39 -8.93
CA LEU A 156 -1.51 -6.78 -8.89
C LEU A 156 -0.01 -6.92 -9.14
N TRP A 157 0.56 -6.23 -10.14
CA TRP A 157 1.99 -6.21 -10.42
C TRP A 157 2.82 -5.80 -9.19
N ALA A 158 2.44 -4.74 -8.49
CA ALA A 158 3.19 -4.26 -7.32
C ALA A 158 3.17 -5.24 -6.13
N ILE A 159 2.07 -5.98 -5.94
CA ILE A 159 1.92 -6.89 -4.80
C ILE A 159 2.13 -8.36 -5.15
N TYR A 160 2.28 -8.72 -6.43
CA TYR A 160 2.33 -10.11 -6.89
C TYR A 160 3.59 -10.82 -6.40
N ARG A 161 3.40 -11.99 -5.79
CA ARG A 161 4.44 -12.97 -5.48
C ARG A 161 3.87 -14.38 -5.65
N PRO A 162 4.67 -15.36 -6.10
CA PRO A 162 4.18 -16.69 -6.44
C PRO A 162 3.69 -17.49 -5.21
N GLN A 163 4.23 -17.23 -4.02
CA GLN A 163 3.80 -17.88 -2.79
C GLN A 163 2.51 -17.30 -2.19
N ASN A 164 2.21 -16.03 -2.48
CA ASN A 164 1.00 -15.34 -2.00
C ASN A 164 -0.24 -15.87 -2.75
N ILE A 165 -1.44 -15.46 -2.33
CA ILE A 165 -2.69 -15.86 -2.98
C ILE A 165 -3.66 -14.68 -3.09
N TYR A 166 -4.34 -14.56 -4.22
CA TYR A 166 -5.11 -13.37 -4.59
C TYR A 166 -6.53 -13.76 -5.02
N CYS A 167 -7.52 -13.22 -4.32
CA CYS A 167 -8.93 -13.31 -4.69
C CYS A 167 -9.38 -11.98 -5.27
N ILE A 168 -9.92 -12.01 -6.49
CA ILE A 168 -10.44 -10.84 -7.18
C ILE A 168 -11.96 -10.88 -7.13
N HIS A 169 -12.57 -9.91 -6.45
CA HIS A 169 -14.00 -9.71 -6.48
C HIS A 169 -14.34 -8.67 -7.55
N VAL A 170 -14.87 -9.12 -8.69
CA VAL A 170 -15.44 -8.22 -9.70
C VAL A 170 -16.89 -7.95 -9.36
N ASP A 171 -17.27 -6.68 -9.19
CA ASP A 171 -18.66 -6.27 -9.01
C ASP A 171 -19.53 -6.87 -10.12
N LEU A 172 -20.60 -7.58 -9.75
CA LEU A 172 -21.46 -8.28 -10.70
C LEU A 172 -22.13 -7.36 -11.74
N SER A 173 -22.25 -6.08 -11.40
CA SER A 173 -22.84 -5.06 -12.29
C SER A 173 -21.85 -4.40 -13.25
N SER A 174 -20.57 -4.77 -13.19
CA SER A 174 -19.56 -4.23 -14.09
C SER A 174 -19.82 -4.64 -15.55
N PRO A 175 -19.35 -3.85 -16.53
CA PRO A 175 -19.45 -4.22 -17.94
C PRO A 175 -18.84 -5.60 -18.20
N LYS A 176 -19.41 -6.33 -19.17
CA LYS A 176 -18.90 -7.65 -19.59
C LYS A 176 -17.42 -7.63 -19.97
N ALA A 177 -16.95 -6.53 -20.56
CA ALA A 177 -15.54 -6.33 -20.89
C ALA A 177 -14.63 -6.41 -19.65
N VAL A 178 -15.03 -5.80 -18.52
CA VAL A 178 -14.29 -5.88 -17.24
C VAL A 178 -14.23 -7.33 -16.77
N HIS A 179 -15.36 -8.05 -16.75
CA HIS A 179 -15.38 -9.46 -16.34
C HIS A 179 -14.48 -10.33 -17.21
N ASN A 180 -14.55 -10.16 -18.53
CA ASN A 180 -13.74 -10.91 -19.49
C ASN A 180 -12.25 -10.63 -19.29
N ALA A 181 -11.87 -9.36 -19.16
CA ALA A 181 -10.49 -8.94 -18.95
C ALA A 181 -9.90 -9.50 -17.65
N VAL A 182 -10.64 -9.40 -16.54
CA VAL A 182 -10.19 -9.94 -15.24
C VAL A 182 -10.07 -11.47 -15.32
N ASN A 183 -11.03 -12.17 -15.92
CA ASN A 183 -10.93 -13.61 -16.12
C ASN A 183 -9.69 -13.98 -16.94
N ALA A 184 -9.38 -13.22 -17.99
CA ALA A 184 -8.22 -13.45 -18.85
C ALA A 184 -6.90 -13.25 -18.09
N ILE A 185 -6.78 -12.14 -17.32
CA ILE A 185 -5.62 -11.89 -16.46
C ILE A 185 -5.45 -13.00 -15.42
N THR A 186 -6.50 -13.31 -14.67
CA THR A 186 -6.42 -14.34 -13.61
C THR A 186 -6.13 -15.73 -14.16
N GLY A 187 -6.60 -16.05 -15.38
CA GLY A 187 -6.30 -17.31 -16.07
C GLY A 187 -4.80 -17.52 -16.35
N CYS A 188 -4.00 -16.45 -16.31
CA CYS A 188 -2.55 -16.59 -16.44
C CYS A 188 -1.82 -16.97 -15.15
N PHE A 189 -2.45 -16.95 -13.97
CA PHE A 189 -1.76 -17.21 -12.70
C PHE A 189 -2.43 -18.30 -11.87
N ASP A 190 -1.66 -19.27 -11.37
CA ASP A 190 -2.20 -20.36 -10.55
C ASP A 190 -2.71 -19.89 -9.18
N ASN A 191 -2.17 -18.78 -8.68
CA ASN A 191 -2.44 -18.24 -7.35
C ASN A 191 -3.32 -16.98 -7.37
N VAL A 192 -3.88 -16.60 -8.52
CA VAL A 192 -4.84 -15.50 -8.67
C VAL A 192 -6.14 -16.06 -9.22
N PHE A 193 -7.28 -15.76 -8.58
CA PHE A 193 -8.57 -16.27 -9.04
C PHE A 193 -9.69 -15.27 -8.80
N VAL A 194 -10.74 -15.38 -9.60
CA VAL A 194 -11.98 -14.64 -9.38
C VAL A 194 -12.83 -15.37 -8.34
N VAL A 195 -13.40 -14.61 -7.40
CA VAL A 195 -14.26 -15.11 -6.33
C VAL A 195 -15.39 -16.00 -6.85
N SER A 196 -15.71 -17.06 -6.10
CA SER A 196 -16.76 -18.04 -6.41
C SER A 196 -18.16 -17.41 -6.36
N LYS A 197 -18.39 -16.49 -5.42
CA LYS A 197 -19.64 -15.74 -5.25
C LYS A 197 -19.41 -14.24 -5.39
N LYS A 198 -19.93 -13.68 -6.48
CA LYS A 198 -19.91 -12.23 -6.76
C LYS A 198 -21.13 -11.54 -6.19
N GLU A 199 -20.93 -10.33 -5.68
CA GLU A 199 -21.98 -9.43 -5.22
C GLU A 199 -22.18 -8.27 -6.20
N THR A 200 -23.42 -7.80 -6.33
CA THR A 200 -23.69 -6.46 -6.88
C THR A 200 -23.40 -5.44 -5.79
N VAL A 201 -22.26 -4.76 -5.89
CA VAL A 201 -21.79 -3.88 -4.82
C VAL A 201 -22.56 -2.56 -4.84
N ILE A 202 -23.23 -2.26 -3.73
CA ILE A 202 -24.01 -1.03 -3.54
C ILE A 202 -23.24 -0.13 -2.59
N TYR A 203 -23.08 1.14 -2.97
CA TYR A 203 -22.40 2.13 -2.14
C TYR A 203 -23.09 2.27 -0.77
N GLU A 204 -22.30 2.26 0.31
CA GLU A 204 -22.76 2.20 1.72
C GLU A 204 -23.60 0.96 2.07
N GLY A 205 -23.65 -0.04 1.19
CA GLY A 205 -24.41 -1.27 1.38
C GLY A 205 -23.61 -2.40 2.00
N PHE A 206 -24.34 -3.31 2.62
CA PHE A 206 -23.87 -4.61 3.10
C PHE A 206 -23.14 -5.42 2.03
N SER A 207 -23.51 -5.30 0.75
CA SER A 207 -22.83 -6.05 -0.31
C SER A 207 -21.35 -5.68 -0.48
N ARG A 208 -20.93 -4.48 -0.06
CA ARG A 208 -19.50 -4.13 0.01
C ARG A 208 -18.76 -4.98 1.04
N LEU A 209 -19.33 -5.15 2.22
CA LEU A 209 -18.79 -6.01 3.28
C LEU A 209 -18.80 -7.49 2.85
N GLN A 210 -19.91 -7.94 2.27
CA GLN A 210 -20.08 -9.32 1.81
C GLN A 210 -19.07 -9.71 0.73
N ALA A 211 -18.68 -8.78 -0.15
CA ALA A 211 -17.66 -9.02 -1.18
C ALA A 211 -16.31 -9.50 -0.58
N ASP A 212 -15.86 -8.87 0.51
CA ASP A 212 -14.64 -9.29 1.21
C ASP A 212 -14.82 -10.61 1.93
N ILE A 213 -15.99 -10.85 2.56
CA ILE A 213 -16.29 -12.12 3.24
C ILE A 213 -16.32 -13.29 2.25
N ASN A 214 -16.82 -13.08 1.04
CA ASN A 214 -16.79 -14.10 -0.02
C ASN A 214 -15.34 -14.46 -0.40
N CYS A 215 -14.46 -13.46 -0.55
CA CYS A 215 -13.04 -13.72 -0.77
C CYS A 215 -12.36 -14.39 0.43
N MET A 216 -12.68 -13.98 1.68
CA MET A 216 -12.20 -14.65 2.89
C MET A 216 -12.54 -16.14 2.88
N ALA A 217 -13.79 -16.49 2.53
CA ALA A 217 -14.25 -17.87 2.47
C ALA A 217 -13.45 -18.70 1.45
N ASP A 218 -13.31 -18.21 0.21
CA ASP A 218 -12.56 -18.90 -0.84
C ASP A 218 -11.08 -19.06 -0.49
N LEU A 219 -10.43 -17.99 -0.01
CA LEU A 219 -9.01 -18.00 0.36
C LEU A 219 -8.73 -18.94 1.54
N PHE A 220 -9.65 -19.01 2.51
CA PHE A 220 -9.52 -19.91 3.64
C PHE A 220 -9.59 -21.39 3.25
N GLN A 221 -10.43 -21.72 2.26
CA GLN A 221 -10.57 -23.08 1.73
C GLN A 221 -9.43 -23.47 0.79
N LYS A 222 -9.01 -22.57 -0.11
CA LYS A 222 -8.03 -22.87 -1.17
C LYS A 222 -6.61 -23.06 -0.65
N ASN A 223 -6.20 -22.33 0.40
CA ASN A 223 -4.83 -22.38 0.88
C ASN A 223 -4.76 -22.27 2.41
N ARG A 224 -3.99 -23.17 3.03
CA ARG A 224 -3.82 -23.22 4.49
C ARG A 224 -2.54 -22.55 4.99
N LYS A 225 -1.64 -22.15 4.09
CA LYS A 225 -0.28 -21.68 4.39
C LYS A 225 -0.20 -20.19 4.71
N TRP A 226 -1.08 -19.37 4.13
CA TRP A 226 -1.05 -17.92 4.31
C TRP A 226 -1.26 -17.51 5.77
N LYS A 227 -0.73 -16.35 6.15
CA LYS A 227 -0.67 -15.89 7.55
C LYS A 227 -1.62 -14.75 7.85
N TYR A 228 -1.75 -13.86 6.87
CA TYR A 228 -2.59 -12.67 6.95
C TYR A 228 -3.42 -12.49 5.69
N PHE A 229 -4.59 -11.89 5.86
CA PHE A 229 -5.49 -11.44 4.81
C PHE A 229 -5.47 -9.90 4.79
N ILE A 230 -5.38 -9.31 3.60
CA ILE A 230 -5.40 -7.85 3.39
C ILE A 230 -6.44 -7.55 2.30
N ASN A 231 -7.40 -6.67 2.58
CA ASN A 231 -8.42 -6.27 1.61
C ASN A 231 -8.14 -4.88 1.03
N LEU A 232 -8.26 -4.77 -0.29
CA LEU A 232 -7.93 -3.56 -1.06
C LEU A 232 -9.02 -3.33 -2.12
N PRO A 233 -9.41 -2.08 -2.42
CA PRO A 233 -9.97 -1.75 -3.71
C PRO A 233 -8.82 -1.62 -4.74
N SER A 234 -9.11 -1.73 -6.03
CA SER A 234 -8.09 -1.56 -7.09
C SER A 234 -7.37 -0.18 -7.06
N GLN A 235 -7.98 0.83 -6.44
CA GLN A 235 -7.48 2.21 -6.38
C GLN A 235 -6.46 2.46 -5.25
N GLN A 236 -6.20 1.48 -4.39
CA GLN A 236 -5.13 1.55 -3.39
C GLN A 236 -3.80 1.10 -3.97
N TYR A 237 -2.70 1.52 -3.35
CA TYR A 237 -1.36 1.12 -3.77
C TYR A 237 -0.46 0.89 -2.55
N PRO A 238 0.44 -0.11 -2.58
CA PRO A 238 1.43 -0.29 -1.51
C PRO A 238 2.42 0.88 -1.46
N ILE A 239 2.98 1.13 -0.27
CA ILE A 239 4.16 1.98 -0.05
C ILE A 239 5.26 1.25 0.72
N LYS A 240 5.12 -0.08 0.79
CA LYS A 240 6.07 -1.04 1.36
C LYS A 240 6.25 -2.18 0.36
N THR A 241 7.47 -2.72 0.25
CA THR A 241 7.74 -3.90 -0.57
C THR A 241 7.11 -5.15 0.06
N ASN A 242 6.96 -6.25 -0.70
CA ASN A 242 6.44 -7.51 -0.13
C ASN A 242 7.30 -8.00 1.04
N GLN A 243 8.63 -7.90 0.94
CA GLN A 243 9.55 -8.28 2.03
C GLN A 243 9.31 -7.43 3.30
N GLU A 244 9.11 -6.12 3.13
CA GLU A 244 8.83 -5.22 4.26
C GLU A 244 7.49 -5.54 4.90
N ILE A 245 6.45 -5.78 4.09
CA ILE A 245 5.14 -6.21 4.58
C ILE A 245 5.30 -7.52 5.37
N VAL A 246 6.01 -8.51 4.84
CA VAL A 246 6.26 -9.78 5.56
C VAL A 246 6.90 -9.54 6.92
N LYS A 247 7.97 -8.73 7.00
CA LYS A 247 8.64 -8.40 8.28
C LYS A 247 7.72 -7.71 9.27
N ILE A 248 6.93 -6.74 8.81
CA ILE A 248 5.94 -6.05 9.65
C ILE A 248 4.89 -7.03 10.16
N LEU A 249 4.37 -7.91 9.30
CA LEU A 249 3.34 -8.87 9.68
C LEU A 249 3.86 -9.99 10.58
N GLN A 250 5.15 -10.32 10.52
CA GLN A 250 5.78 -11.19 11.51
C GLN A 250 5.84 -10.51 12.88
N ILE A 251 6.16 -9.20 12.92
CA ILE A 251 6.12 -8.41 14.16
C ILE A 251 4.68 -8.35 14.71
N TYR A 252 3.66 -8.25 13.86
CA TYR A 252 2.26 -8.27 14.31
C TYR A 252 1.90 -9.56 15.04
N ASN A 253 2.56 -10.68 14.76
CA ASN A 253 2.50 -11.92 15.53
C ASN A 253 1.06 -12.40 15.85
N GLY A 254 0.17 -12.32 14.87
CA GLY A 254 -1.24 -12.69 15.00
C GLY A 254 -2.18 -11.57 15.45
N ALA A 255 -1.67 -10.39 15.82
CA ALA A 255 -2.47 -9.19 16.03
C ALA A 255 -3.12 -8.73 14.71
N ASN A 256 -4.33 -8.17 14.80
CA ASN A 256 -4.97 -7.53 13.65
C ASN A 256 -4.67 -6.03 13.62
N ASP A 257 -4.61 -5.46 12.42
CA ASP A 257 -4.54 -4.03 12.21
C ASP A 257 -5.86 -3.50 11.63
N ILE A 258 -6.81 -3.28 12.53
CA ILE A 258 -8.17 -2.82 12.26
C ILE A 258 -8.42 -1.53 13.05
N GLU A 259 -8.86 -0.48 12.36
CA GLU A 259 -9.14 0.83 12.97
C GLU A 259 -10.24 0.75 14.04
N GLY A 260 -10.13 1.59 15.07
CA GLY A 260 -11.15 1.74 16.11
C GLY A 260 -11.36 3.21 16.46
N MET A 261 -12.62 3.62 16.50
CA MET A 261 -13.04 4.99 16.80
C MET A 261 -14.34 4.98 17.59
N THR A 262 -14.41 5.83 18.61
CA THR A 262 -15.62 6.05 19.41
C THR A 262 -16.05 7.53 19.41
N GLY A 263 -17.04 7.87 20.22
CA GLY A 263 -17.55 9.24 20.37
C GLY A 263 -18.26 9.78 19.12
N ASN A 264 -18.07 11.08 18.83
CA ASN A 264 -18.78 11.78 17.75
C ASN A 264 -18.49 11.21 16.35
N ARG A 265 -17.36 10.52 16.19
CA ARG A 265 -16.96 9.88 14.92
C ARG A 265 -17.77 8.62 14.60
N MET A 266 -18.56 8.09 15.53
CA MET A 266 -19.31 6.84 15.30
C MET A 266 -20.46 6.98 14.31
N LEU A 267 -20.96 8.18 14.02
CA LEU A 267 -22.06 8.42 13.08
C LEU A 267 -23.34 7.62 13.42
N PRO A 268 -23.99 7.89 14.57
CA PRO A 268 -25.08 7.07 15.11
C PRO A 268 -26.26 6.86 14.16
N ASN A 269 -26.52 7.81 13.25
CA ASN A 269 -27.61 7.68 12.28
C ASN A 269 -27.46 6.47 11.35
N ARG A 270 -26.23 5.94 11.18
CA ARG A 270 -25.95 4.77 10.34
C ARG A 270 -26.37 3.43 10.96
N PHE A 271 -26.47 3.36 12.28
CA PHE A 271 -26.75 2.10 12.99
C PHE A 271 -27.92 2.16 13.97
N LYS A 272 -28.39 3.36 14.37
CA LYS A 272 -29.56 3.50 15.26
C LYS A 272 -30.89 3.19 14.57
N TYR A 273 -30.93 3.25 13.24
CA TYR A 273 -32.13 3.04 12.44
C TYR A 273 -31.91 1.93 11.43
N VAL A 274 -33.00 1.23 11.08
CA VAL A 274 -33.02 0.26 9.99
C VAL A 274 -32.87 0.99 8.66
N HIS A 275 -31.95 0.51 7.82
CA HIS A 275 -31.76 0.97 6.45
C HIS A 275 -32.24 -0.10 5.47
N LYS A 276 -32.99 0.31 4.45
CA LYS A 276 -33.56 -0.60 3.44
C LYS A 276 -33.10 -0.23 2.03
N TYR A 277 -32.92 -1.27 1.23
CA TYR A 277 -32.66 -1.13 -0.20
C TYR A 277 -33.96 -0.83 -0.93
N VAL A 278 -33.93 0.21 -1.74
CA VAL A 278 -35.03 0.61 -2.61
C VAL A 278 -34.53 0.48 -4.04
N PRO A 279 -35.16 -0.40 -4.86
CA PRO A 279 -34.86 -0.51 -6.28
C PRO A 279 -34.95 0.85 -6.98
N GLN A 280 -34.19 1.03 -8.06
CA GLN A 280 -34.25 2.23 -8.89
C GLN A 280 -34.70 1.84 -10.30
N ASP A 281 -35.47 2.69 -10.95
CA ASP A 281 -35.92 2.47 -12.34
C ASP A 281 -34.74 2.34 -13.31
N ARG A 282 -33.63 3.02 -13.00
CA ARG A 282 -32.36 2.93 -13.72
C ARG A 282 -31.20 2.85 -12.73
N GLY A 283 -30.36 1.83 -12.88
CA GLY A 283 -29.15 1.66 -12.08
C GLY A 283 -29.33 0.82 -10.83
N LYS A 284 -28.36 0.90 -9.92
CA LYS A 284 -28.31 0.11 -8.68
C LYS A 284 -29.35 0.60 -7.68
N ALA A 285 -29.82 -0.31 -6.82
CA ALA A 285 -30.65 0.05 -5.67
C ALA A 285 -29.93 1.10 -4.80
N LYS A 286 -30.72 1.99 -4.20
CA LYS A 286 -30.25 2.98 -3.22
C LYS A 286 -30.70 2.57 -1.83
N ILE A 287 -29.98 3.06 -0.83
CA ILE A 287 -30.26 2.74 0.57
C ILE A 287 -30.88 3.95 1.23
N TYR A 288 -31.99 3.73 1.93
CA TYR A 288 -32.71 4.77 2.64
C TYR A 288 -32.85 4.41 4.10
N ARG A 289 -32.59 5.40 4.96
CA ARG A 289 -32.86 5.32 6.39
C ARG A 289 -34.37 5.31 6.62
N THR A 290 -34.86 4.36 7.40
CA THR A 290 -36.26 4.33 7.85
C THR A 290 -36.42 5.02 9.21
N ASN A 291 -37.66 5.19 9.67
CA ASN A 291 -37.95 5.67 11.03
C ASN A 291 -37.99 4.53 12.07
N VAL A 292 -37.70 3.29 11.68
CA VAL A 292 -37.68 2.14 12.58
C VAL A 292 -36.33 2.11 13.31
N THR A 293 -36.37 2.19 14.64
CA THR A 293 -35.18 2.03 15.48
C THR A 293 -34.67 0.60 15.40
N LYS A 294 -33.35 0.43 15.28
CA LYS A 294 -32.71 -0.88 15.22
C LYS A 294 -32.49 -1.44 16.63
N SER A 295 -32.54 -2.77 16.76
CA SER A 295 -32.13 -3.46 17.99
C SER A 295 -30.66 -3.21 18.30
N VAL A 296 -30.28 -3.35 19.57
CA VAL A 296 -28.86 -3.34 19.97
C VAL A 296 -28.12 -4.52 19.30
N PRO A 297 -26.80 -4.38 19.05
CA PRO A 297 -26.00 -5.50 18.55
C PRO A 297 -26.11 -6.73 19.47
N PRO A 298 -26.02 -7.95 18.92
CA PRO A 298 -26.04 -9.18 19.72
C PRO A 298 -24.78 -9.28 20.61
N HIS A 299 -24.77 -10.24 21.54
CA HIS A 299 -23.58 -10.59 22.34
C HIS A 299 -23.00 -9.45 23.18
N ASN A 300 -23.85 -8.51 23.60
CA ASN A 300 -23.46 -7.34 24.38
C ASN A 300 -22.29 -6.56 23.74
N ILE A 301 -22.31 -6.44 22.41
CA ILE A 301 -21.27 -5.77 21.64
C ILE A 301 -21.40 -4.26 21.80
N THR A 302 -20.29 -3.62 22.15
CA THR A 302 -20.16 -2.16 22.08
C THR A 302 -19.86 -1.77 20.64
N ILE A 303 -20.64 -0.82 20.11
CA ILE A 303 -20.46 -0.33 18.74
C ILE A 303 -19.16 0.47 18.68
N VAL A 304 -18.28 0.07 17.78
CA VAL A 304 -17.03 0.75 17.46
C VAL A 304 -17.02 0.98 15.95
N LYS A 305 -16.68 2.20 15.52
CA LYS A 305 -16.48 2.51 14.12
C LYS A 305 -15.02 2.24 13.74
N GLY A 306 -14.77 1.81 12.51
CA GLY A 306 -13.45 1.79 11.89
C GLY A 306 -13.54 2.12 10.40
N SER A 307 -12.71 1.41 9.65
CA SER A 307 -12.57 1.50 8.20
C SER A 307 -13.01 0.17 7.56
N ALA A 308 -13.40 0.24 6.28
CA ALA A 308 -13.64 -0.94 5.46
C ALA A 308 -12.38 -1.79 5.25
N TYR A 309 -11.20 -1.21 5.44
CA TYR A 309 -9.90 -1.82 5.14
C TYR A 309 -9.12 -2.17 6.41
N GLY A 310 -8.41 -3.28 6.37
CA GLY A 310 -7.59 -3.74 7.48
C GLY A 310 -6.63 -4.85 7.11
N ILE A 311 -5.87 -5.29 8.11
CA ILE A 311 -5.01 -6.45 8.01
C ILE A 311 -5.44 -7.46 9.08
N PHE A 312 -5.78 -8.66 8.64
CA PHE A 312 -6.51 -9.64 9.43
C PHE A 312 -5.68 -10.91 9.56
N SER A 313 -5.42 -11.36 10.78
CA SER A 313 -4.74 -12.65 10.97
C SER A 313 -5.60 -13.78 10.40
N ARG A 314 -4.97 -14.86 9.94
CA ARG A 314 -5.70 -16.04 9.44
C ARG A 314 -6.67 -16.63 10.48
N ASN A 315 -6.31 -16.56 11.76
CA ASN A 315 -7.18 -17.01 12.84
C ASN A 315 -8.39 -16.09 13.04
N PHE A 316 -8.23 -14.77 12.86
CA PHE A 316 -9.36 -13.86 12.82
C PHE A 316 -10.29 -14.15 11.64
N VAL A 317 -9.74 -14.40 10.45
CA VAL A 317 -10.55 -14.81 9.28
C VAL A 317 -11.33 -16.10 9.56
N ARG A 318 -10.70 -17.10 10.20
CA ARG A 318 -11.41 -18.31 10.63
C ARG A 318 -12.60 -17.97 11.55
N PHE A 319 -12.38 -17.09 12.53
CA PHE A 319 -13.43 -16.64 13.44
C PHE A 319 -14.59 -15.98 12.68
N VAL A 320 -14.29 -15.08 11.72
CA VAL A 320 -15.30 -14.43 10.86
C VAL A 320 -16.16 -15.45 10.12
N ILE A 321 -15.56 -16.51 9.57
CA ILE A 321 -16.28 -17.49 8.74
C ILE A 321 -17.12 -18.47 9.58
N TYR A 322 -16.62 -18.92 10.73
CA TYR A 322 -17.21 -20.06 11.44
C TYR A 322 -17.87 -19.72 12.79
N ASP A 323 -17.41 -18.69 13.49
CA ASP A 323 -17.91 -18.38 14.83
C ASP A 323 -19.35 -17.83 14.78
N GLU A 324 -20.19 -18.29 15.69
CA GLU A 324 -21.59 -17.88 15.78
C GLU A 324 -21.72 -16.38 16.08
N LYS A 325 -20.87 -15.84 16.95
CA LYS A 325 -20.91 -14.41 17.31
C LYS A 325 -20.61 -13.52 16.11
N ALA A 326 -19.68 -13.95 15.25
CA ALA A 326 -19.35 -13.24 14.03
C ALA A 326 -20.50 -13.28 13.01
N ARG A 327 -21.20 -14.41 12.89
CA ARG A 327 -22.35 -14.59 12.00
C ARG A 327 -23.57 -13.81 12.47
N ASP A 328 -23.87 -13.82 13.77
CA ASP A 328 -24.98 -13.06 14.34
C ASP A 328 -24.78 -11.55 14.18
N LEU A 329 -23.54 -11.07 14.40
CA LEU A 329 -23.21 -9.68 14.16
C LEU A 329 -23.33 -9.31 12.67
N LEU A 330 -22.94 -10.22 11.78
CA LEU A 330 -23.03 -10.01 10.33
C LEU A 330 -24.49 -9.88 9.90
N GLU A 331 -25.38 -10.73 10.43
CA GLU A 331 -26.82 -10.64 10.19
C GLU A 331 -27.37 -9.30 10.67
N TRP A 332 -27.01 -8.88 11.87
CA TRP A 332 -27.40 -7.57 12.40
C TRP A 332 -26.94 -6.43 11.49
N CYS A 333 -25.73 -6.51 10.92
CA CYS A 333 -25.16 -5.51 10.01
C CYS A 333 -25.88 -5.35 8.66
N LYS A 334 -26.76 -6.27 8.23
CA LYS A 334 -27.46 -6.17 6.93
C LYS A 334 -28.31 -4.91 6.77
N GLU A 335 -28.80 -4.36 7.87
CA GLU A 335 -29.65 -3.16 7.90
C GLU A 335 -28.91 -1.92 8.44
N VAL A 336 -27.59 -2.01 8.61
CA VAL A 336 -26.72 -0.88 8.98
C VAL A 336 -26.20 -0.23 7.71
N LEU A 337 -26.11 1.11 7.69
CA LEU A 337 -25.48 1.84 6.60
C LEU A 337 -23.96 1.85 6.75
N SER A 338 -23.22 1.59 5.67
CA SER A 338 -21.76 1.41 5.67
C SER A 338 -21.29 0.37 6.71
N PRO A 339 -21.85 -0.86 6.73
CA PRO A 339 -21.53 -1.83 7.78
C PRO A 339 -20.07 -2.31 7.74
N ASP A 340 -19.38 -2.16 6.61
CA ASP A 340 -17.94 -2.36 6.45
C ASP A 340 -17.11 -1.43 7.36
N GLU A 341 -17.63 -0.26 7.74
CA GLU A 341 -17.00 0.64 8.70
C GLU A 341 -17.34 0.33 10.16
N TYR A 342 -18.02 -0.79 10.46
CA TYR A 342 -18.36 -1.18 11.83
C TYR A 342 -18.05 -2.65 12.12
N TYR A 343 -18.37 -3.56 11.21
CA TYR A 343 -18.28 -5.01 11.44
C TYR A 343 -16.88 -5.44 11.91
N TRP A 344 -15.84 -5.05 11.17
CA TRP A 344 -14.45 -5.37 11.50
C TRP A 344 -14.03 -4.80 12.85
N ALA A 345 -14.36 -3.52 13.08
CA ALA A 345 -13.98 -2.82 14.29
C ALA A 345 -14.69 -3.40 15.53
N MET A 346 -15.98 -3.69 15.43
CA MET A 346 -16.75 -4.31 16.51
C MET A 346 -16.18 -5.68 16.87
N LEU A 347 -15.81 -6.53 15.90
CA LEU A 347 -15.18 -7.81 16.21
C LEU A 347 -13.81 -7.67 16.87
N ASN A 348 -13.00 -6.71 16.40
CA ASN A 348 -11.62 -6.54 16.87
C ASN A 348 -11.50 -5.83 18.23
N HIS A 349 -12.45 -4.96 18.56
CA HIS A 349 -12.40 -4.08 19.74
C HIS A 349 -13.38 -4.47 20.85
N ASN A 350 -14.02 -5.64 20.73
CA ASN A 350 -14.82 -6.27 21.79
C ASN A 350 -14.16 -7.58 22.22
N PRO A 351 -13.14 -7.56 23.11
CA PRO A 351 -12.32 -8.73 23.43
C PRO A 351 -13.10 -9.88 24.07
N HIS A 352 -14.26 -9.61 24.70
CA HIS A 352 -15.14 -10.65 25.24
C HIS A 352 -15.74 -11.57 24.17
N LEU A 353 -15.71 -11.17 22.89
CA LEU A 353 -16.09 -12.04 21.79
C LEU A 353 -15.09 -13.19 21.56
N GLY A 354 -13.86 -13.06 22.04
CA GLY A 354 -12.81 -14.07 21.86
C GLY A 354 -12.26 -14.14 20.44
N ALA A 355 -12.44 -13.09 19.63
CA ALA A 355 -11.87 -13.04 18.28
C ALA A 355 -10.32 -13.03 18.34
N PRO A 356 -9.63 -13.89 17.57
CA PRO A 356 -8.18 -13.96 17.59
C PRO A 356 -7.52 -12.66 17.10
N GLY A 357 -6.46 -12.23 17.79
CA GLY A 357 -5.74 -10.99 17.43
C GLY A 357 -6.44 -9.69 17.82
N SER A 358 -7.56 -9.77 18.56
CA SER A 358 -8.30 -8.60 19.03
C SER A 358 -7.46 -7.67 19.90
N TYR A 359 -7.69 -6.36 19.72
CA TYR A 359 -7.07 -5.34 20.52
C TYR A 359 -7.81 -5.16 21.84
N LYS A 360 -7.06 -5.12 22.95
CA LYS A 360 -7.62 -5.04 24.32
C LYS A 360 -7.64 -3.63 24.90
N GLY A 361 -6.97 -2.68 24.24
CA GLY A 361 -6.93 -1.29 24.69
C GLY A 361 -8.12 -0.47 24.17
N PRO A 362 -8.19 0.83 24.54
CA PRO A 362 -9.24 1.73 24.06
C PRO A 362 -9.17 1.89 22.54
N PRO A 363 -10.29 1.76 21.79
CA PRO A 363 -10.27 1.78 20.32
C PRO A 363 -9.56 3.00 19.74
N ASP A 364 -9.84 4.21 20.27
CA ASP A 364 -9.26 5.47 19.80
C ASP A 364 -7.74 5.59 20.04
N LYS A 365 -7.15 4.72 20.86
CA LYS A 365 -5.70 4.68 21.10
C LYS A 365 -4.99 3.65 20.21
N LYS A 366 -5.71 2.82 19.45
CA LYS A 366 -5.09 1.93 18.49
C LYS A 366 -4.66 2.73 17.25
N ARG A 367 -3.36 2.81 17.02
CA ARG A 367 -2.85 3.24 15.72
C ARG A 367 -3.26 2.24 14.64
N TRP A 368 -3.75 2.75 13.52
CA TRP A 368 -4.13 1.98 12.34
C TRP A 368 -3.12 2.24 11.23
N LEU A 369 -2.46 1.19 10.73
CA LEU A 369 -1.39 1.30 9.73
C LEU A 369 -1.69 0.53 8.44
N ALA A 370 -2.88 -0.06 8.32
CA ALA A 370 -3.23 -0.81 7.11
C ALA A 370 -3.25 0.12 5.89
N VAL A 371 -3.93 1.26 5.99
CA VAL A 371 -4.14 2.18 4.87
C VAL A 371 -4.12 3.63 5.35
N PHE A 372 -3.31 4.46 4.71
CA PHE A 372 -3.41 5.92 4.84
C PHE A 372 -4.37 6.49 3.80
N ALA A 373 -5.28 7.35 4.24
CA ALA A 373 -6.11 8.17 3.36
C ALA A 373 -6.11 9.61 3.84
N LYS A 374 -5.97 10.56 2.91
CA LYS A 374 -5.92 11.99 3.23
C LYS A 374 -7.32 12.62 3.12
N TRP A 375 -7.78 13.24 4.21
CA TRP A 375 -9.10 13.86 4.35
C TRP A 375 -8.98 15.31 4.82
N GLY A 376 -9.53 16.27 4.08
CA GLY A 376 -9.59 17.69 4.48
C GLY A 376 -8.25 18.45 4.55
N GLU A 377 -7.11 17.76 4.52
CA GLU A 377 -5.76 18.33 4.51
C GLU A 377 -5.35 18.89 3.13
N ARG A 378 -4.15 19.46 3.04
CA ARG A 378 -3.61 19.92 1.75
C ARG A 378 -3.30 18.70 0.85
N CYS A 379 -4.05 18.57 -0.23
CA CYS A 379 -3.88 17.57 -1.29
C CYS A 379 -3.20 18.23 -2.49
N GLN A 380 -2.11 17.65 -3.03
CA GLN A 380 -1.46 18.13 -4.25
C GLN A 380 -2.03 17.52 -5.54
N GLY A 381 -2.93 16.55 -5.39
CA GLY A 381 -3.84 16.05 -6.42
C GLY A 381 -5.21 16.75 -6.39
N LYS A 382 -6.29 15.96 -6.31
CA LYS A 382 -7.68 16.46 -6.27
C LYS A 382 -8.55 15.75 -5.24
N TYR A 383 -9.59 16.39 -4.74
CA TYR A 383 -10.57 15.76 -3.88
C TYR A 383 -11.72 15.11 -4.66
N VAL A 384 -12.06 13.87 -4.32
CA VAL A 384 -13.25 13.18 -4.82
C VAL A 384 -13.99 12.58 -3.62
N ARG A 385 -15.21 13.07 -3.35
CA ARG A 385 -16.03 12.67 -2.19
C ARG A 385 -15.29 12.81 -0.84
N GLY A 386 -14.54 13.89 -0.68
CA GLY A 386 -13.82 14.19 0.57
C GLY A 386 -12.47 13.48 0.74
N VAL A 387 -12.09 12.56 -0.17
CA VAL A 387 -10.80 11.87 -0.15
C VAL A 387 -9.87 12.41 -1.23
N CYS A 388 -8.60 12.65 -0.89
CA CYS A 388 -7.57 13.02 -1.85
C CYS A 388 -7.29 11.86 -2.83
N VAL A 389 -7.45 12.13 -4.12
CA VAL A 389 -6.83 11.37 -5.21
C VAL A 389 -5.42 11.94 -5.38
N PHE A 390 -4.43 11.15 -5.00
CA PHE A 390 -3.04 11.61 -4.95
C PHE A 390 -2.50 11.94 -6.35
N GLY A 391 -1.69 12.99 -6.42
CA GLY A 391 -0.93 13.39 -7.60
C GLY A 391 0.58 13.28 -7.36
N VAL A 392 1.38 13.64 -8.37
CA VAL A 392 2.86 13.55 -8.28
C VAL A 392 3.44 14.36 -7.12
N GLY A 393 2.77 15.47 -6.76
CA GLY A 393 3.21 16.32 -5.66
C GLY A 393 2.97 15.73 -4.26
N ASP A 394 2.14 14.70 -4.15
CA ASP A 394 1.88 14.05 -2.86
C ASP A 394 2.93 12.97 -2.53
N LEU A 395 3.67 12.45 -3.52
CA LEU A 395 4.51 11.26 -3.36
C LEU A 395 5.56 11.39 -2.26
N HIS A 396 6.23 12.55 -2.13
CA HIS A 396 7.24 12.79 -1.11
C HIS A 396 6.73 12.58 0.32
N GLU A 397 5.47 12.91 0.58
CA GLU A 397 4.82 12.67 1.88
C GLU A 397 4.42 11.21 2.01
N LEU A 398 3.87 10.62 0.93
CA LEU A 398 3.37 9.24 0.93
C LEU A 398 4.48 8.21 1.19
N VAL A 399 5.67 8.40 0.62
CA VAL A 399 6.78 7.44 0.78
C VAL A 399 7.41 7.47 2.18
N ALA A 400 7.23 8.57 2.92
CA ALA A 400 7.75 8.76 4.28
C ALA A 400 6.81 8.20 5.36
N ARG A 401 5.67 7.62 4.96
CA ARG A 401 4.62 7.15 5.86
C ARG A 401 4.90 5.74 6.38
N GLU A 402 4.32 5.42 7.54
CA GLU A 402 4.43 4.10 8.18
C GLU A 402 3.30 3.14 7.82
N GLU A 403 2.28 3.64 7.16
CA GLU A 403 1.21 2.81 6.65
C GLU A 403 1.72 1.85 5.56
N LEU A 404 1.04 0.72 5.35
CA LEU A 404 1.44 -0.27 4.35
C LEU A 404 0.92 0.09 2.95
N PHE A 405 -0.29 0.64 2.90
CA PHE A 405 -0.98 1.06 1.68
C PHE A 405 -1.46 2.51 1.79
N VAL A 406 -1.73 3.12 0.65
CA VAL A 406 -2.30 4.46 0.56
C VAL A 406 -3.54 4.46 -0.34
N ASN A 407 -4.51 5.30 0.00
CA ASN A 407 -5.78 5.48 -0.69
C ASN A 407 -6.00 6.98 -1.01
N LYS A 408 -6.10 7.40 -2.27
CA LYS A 408 -6.25 6.59 -3.50
C LYS A 408 -5.60 7.22 -4.73
N PHE A 409 -5.44 6.40 -5.78
CA PHE A 409 -5.03 6.82 -7.11
C PHE A 409 -6.15 6.58 -8.13
N HIS A 410 -6.18 7.41 -9.16
CA HIS A 410 -7.01 7.19 -10.35
C HIS A 410 -6.07 7.19 -11.56
N LEU A 411 -6.03 6.10 -12.32
CA LEU A 411 -5.11 5.90 -13.44
C LEU A 411 -5.08 7.09 -14.43
N THR A 412 -6.25 7.69 -14.67
CA THR A 412 -6.44 8.80 -15.62
C THR A 412 -6.15 10.18 -15.04
N TYR A 413 -5.74 10.28 -13.77
CA TYR A 413 -5.41 11.53 -13.11
C TYR A 413 -3.96 11.52 -12.61
N GLN A 414 -3.13 12.37 -13.21
CA GLN A 414 -1.69 12.45 -12.94
C GLN A 414 -1.01 11.06 -12.93
N PRO A 415 -1.03 10.29 -14.05
CA PRO A 415 -0.53 8.91 -14.14
C PRO A 415 0.91 8.72 -13.65
N LEU A 416 1.78 9.73 -13.85
CA LEU A 416 3.17 9.69 -13.38
C LEU A 416 3.28 9.52 -11.85
N ALA A 417 2.21 9.81 -11.09
CA ALA A 417 2.19 9.55 -9.65
C ALA A 417 2.31 8.05 -9.36
N LEU A 418 1.56 7.22 -10.09
CA LEU A 418 1.70 5.76 -9.99
C LEU A 418 3.01 5.30 -10.62
N ASP A 419 3.38 5.82 -11.80
CA ASP A 419 4.60 5.38 -12.50
C ASP A 419 5.85 5.59 -11.62
N CYS A 420 5.97 6.75 -10.96
CA CYS A 420 7.08 7.01 -10.06
C CYS A 420 7.01 6.26 -8.74
N LEU A 421 5.81 6.00 -8.20
CA LEU A 421 5.66 5.17 -7.00
C LEU A 421 6.08 3.72 -7.29
N GLU A 422 5.74 3.21 -8.47
CA GLU A 422 6.12 1.88 -8.95
C GLU A 422 7.63 1.77 -9.16
N GLU A 423 8.26 2.75 -9.82
CA GLU A 423 9.72 2.79 -9.95
C GLU A 423 10.42 2.81 -8.58
N TRP A 424 9.89 3.60 -7.65
CA TRP A 424 10.42 3.68 -6.29
C TRP A 424 10.31 2.35 -5.54
N LEU A 425 9.14 1.69 -5.56
CA LEU A 425 8.93 0.37 -4.96
C LEU A 425 9.80 -0.72 -5.61
N TYR A 426 9.90 -0.71 -6.94
CA TYR A 426 10.72 -1.65 -7.68
C TYR A 426 12.19 -1.53 -7.26
N ASN A 427 12.74 -0.32 -7.23
CA ASN A 427 14.10 -0.07 -6.78
C ASN A 427 14.34 -0.55 -5.34
N ARG A 428 13.37 -0.35 -4.44
CA ARG A 428 13.44 -0.84 -3.05
C ARG A 428 13.33 -2.36 -2.92
N THR A 429 12.83 -3.06 -3.93
CA THR A 429 12.83 -4.54 -3.92
C THR A 429 14.25 -5.11 -4.04
N PHE A 430 15.18 -4.36 -4.66
CA PHE A 430 16.59 -4.79 -4.83
C PHE A 430 17.55 -4.12 -3.85
N ASN A 431 17.15 -2.99 -3.25
CA ASN A 431 17.94 -2.25 -2.28
C ASN A 431 17.44 -2.56 -0.88
N SER A 432 18.34 -2.89 0.03
CA SER A 432 18.02 -3.22 1.42
C SER A 432 17.70 -1.98 2.27
N GLU A 433 17.02 -0.95 1.74
CA GLU A 433 16.60 0.20 2.54
C GLU A 433 15.69 -0.29 3.68
N ILE A 434 16.19 -0.15 4.90
CA ILE A 434 15.62 -0.79 6.09
C ILE A 434 14.46 0.08 6.57
N VAL A 435 13.23 -0.39 6.35
CA VAL A 435 12.04 0.10 7.09
C VAL A 435 12.36 0.08 8.59
N ASP A 436 11.98 1.13 9.32
CA ASP A 436 12.15 1.19 10.77
C ASP A 436 11.26 0.14 11.45
N LEU A 437 11.78 -1.07 11.63
CA LEU A 437 11.07 -2.17 12.27
C LEU A 437 10.87 -1.92 13.77
N ASP A 438 11.68 -1.07 14.41
CA ASP A 438 11.54 -0.75 15.83
C ASP A 438 10.29 0.09 16.08
N PHE A 439 9.92 0.97 15.13
CA PHE A 439 8.63 1.63 15.14
C PHE A 439 7.47 0.61 15.28
N TYR A 440 7.45 -0.46 14.45
CA TYR A 440 6.38 -1.46 14.47
C TYR A 440 6.41 -2.34 15.73
N ARG A 441 7.59 -2.70 16.24
CA ARG A 441 7.73 -3.51 17.48
C ARG A 441 7.17 -2.81 18.72
N ASN A 442 7.15 -1.48 18.70
CA ASN A 442 6.67 -0.65 19.80
C ASN A 442 5.16 -0.31 19.72
N LEU A 443 4.44 -0.83 18.72
CA LEU A 443 3.01 -0.58 18.59
C LEU A 443 2.21 -1.23 19.74
N PRO A 444 1.18 -0.55 20.27
CA PRO A 444 0.45 -1.02 21.45
C PRO A 444 -0.42 -2.25 21.21
N PHE A 445 -0.71 -2.59 19.94
CA PHE A 445 -1.58 -3.71 19.59
C PHE A 445 -0.83 -5.00 19.27
N ILE A 446 0.51 -4.98 19.31
CA ILE A 446 1.33 -6.18 19.04
C ILE A 446 1.18 -7.17 20.19
N LEU A 447 1.04 -8.45 19.84
CA LEU A 447 1.01 -9.55 20.80
C LEU A 447 2.44 -9.90 21.22
N ARG A 448 2.78 -9.62 22.48
CA ARG A 448 4.06 -9.95 23.10
C ARG A 448 4.06 -11.35 23.71
#